data_AF-A0A956JL07-F1
#
_entry.id   AF-A0A956JL07-F1
#
_cell.length_a   1.000
_cell.length_b   1.000
_cell.length_c   1.000
_cell.angle_alpha   90.00
_cell.angle_beta   90.00
_cell.angle_gamma   90.00
#
_symmetry.space_group_name_H-M   'P 1'
#
loop_
_entity.id
_entity.type
_entity.pdbx_description
1 polymer ?
#
loop_
_entity_poly.entity_id
_entity_poly.type
_entity_poly.pdbx_seq_one_letter_code
_entity_poly.pdbx_strand_id
1 'polypeptide(L)'
;MGRRSSPEAPPRPPGARRSPPRGSAAAPAERANRGAGGAPRAAGTLLPVTSAPLSGRARTHLKSLAHPLEPIVQVGAQGITDALIEAVG
;
A
#
# COMPACT_ATOMS: atom_id res chain seq x y z
N MET A 1 11.45 -10.60 65.98
CA MET A 1 10.68 -10.15 64.80
C MET A 1 11.37 -10.68 63.54
N GLY A 2 10.93 -11.83 63.02
CA GLY A 2 11.55 -12.49 61.87
C GLY A 2 10.96 -12.01 60.55
N ARG A 3 11.78 -11.41 59.68
CA ARG A 3 11.39 -11.08 58.30
C ARG A 3 11.52 -12.36 57.47
N ARG A 4 10.38 -12.88 56.99
CA ARG A 4 10.30 -14.02 56.06
C ARG A 4 10.77 -13.56 54.68
N SER A 5 11.90 -14.09 54.23
CA SER A 5 12.36 -13.96 52.84
C SER A 5 11.35 -14.65 51.91
N SER A 6 10.81 -13.90 50.95
CA SER A 6 9.93 -14.46 49.92
C SER A 6 10.78 -15.16 48.85
N PRO A 7 10.35 -16.32 48.32
CA PRO A 7 11.04 -16.97 47.21
C PRO A 7 10.85 -16.17 45.92
N GLU A 8 11.96 -15.81 45.30
CA GLU A 8 12.07 -15.15 44.01
C GLU A 8 11.55 -16.08 42.90
N ALA A 9 10.57 -15.61 42.12
CA ALA A 9 9.97 -16.40 41.04
C ALA A 9 10.93 -16.52 39.84
N PRO A 10 11.00 -17.69 39.17
CA PRO A 10 11.91 -17.87 38.04
C PRO A 10 11.50 -17.04 36.81
N PRO A 11 12.47 -16.62 35.98
CA PRO A 11 12.20 -15.84 34.78
C PRO A 11 11.42 -16.67 33.74
N ARG A 12 10.43 -16.04 33.12
CA ARG A 12 9.63 -16.63 32.04
C ARG A 12 10.51 -16.85 30.80
N PRO A 13 10.37 -17.98 30.09
CA PRO A 13 11.11 -18.20 28.85
C PRO A 13 10.62 -17.25 27.73
N PRO A 14 11.52 -16.80 26.84
CA PRO A 14 11.16 -15.93 25.73
C PRO A 14 10.25 -16.64 24.72
N GLY A 15 9.23 -15.91 24.27
CA GLY A 15 8.13 -16.41 23.45
C GLY A 15 8.57 -17.17 22.19
N ALA A 16 7.97 -18.34 22.01
CA ALA A 16 8.02 -19.11 20.79
C ALA A 16 7.46 -18.27 19.62
N ARG A 17 8.36 -17.74 18.79
CA ARG A 17 8.02 -17.14 17.50
C ARG A 17 7.48 -18.25 16.61
N ARG A 18 6.16 -18.28 16.42
CA ARG A 18 5.54 -19.17 15.43
C ARG A 18 5.88 -18.65 14.04
N SER A 19 6.70 -19.41 13.31
CA SER A 19 6.96 -19.21 11.89
C SER A 19 5.66 -19.40 11.09
N PRO A 20 5.33 -18.52 10.12
CA PRO A 20 4.26 -18.82 9.18
C PRO A 20 4.69 -19.94 8.21
N PRO A 21 3.77 -20.83 7.80
CA PRO A 21 4.08 -21.88 6.86
C PRO A 21 4.44 -21.33 5.47
N ARG A 22 5.48 -21.94 4.90
CA ARG A 22 5.96 -21.82 3.53
C ARG A 22 4.99 -22.47 2.53
N GLY A 23 4.83 -21.84 1.36
CA GLY A 23 4.21 -22.41 0.16
C GLY A 23 2.67 -22.40 0.23
N SER A 24 1.90 -22.28 -0.85
CA SER A 24 2.16 -22.51 -2.26
C SER A 24 0.96 -21.97 -3.04
N ALA A 25 1.19 -21.17 -4.08
CA ALA A 25 0.52 -21.27 -5.38
C ALA A 25 0.92 -20.07 -6.24
N ALA A 26 1.83 -20.33 -7.18
CA ALA A 26 2.14 -19.44 -8.28
C ALA A 26 0.96 -19.38 -9.27
N ALA A 27 0.75 -18.20 -9.84
CA ALA A 27 -0.05 -17.92 -11.04
C ALA A 27 0.57 -18.63 -12.29
N PRO A 28 -0.03 -18.69 -13.51
CA PRO A 28 -0.77 -17.60 -14.17
C PRO A 28 -1.98 -18.00 -15.06
N ALA A 29 -2.93 -17.08 -15.22
CA ALA A 29 -3.86 -17.09 -16.35
C ALA A 29 -3.63 -15.84 -17.19
N GLU A 30 -2.54 -15.86 -17.97
CA GLU A 30 -2.43 -15.00 -19.15
C GLU A 30 -3.36 -15.55 -20.23
N ARG A 31 -4.46 -14.85 -20.52
CA ARG A 31 -4.99 -14.88 -21.89
C ARG A 31 -5.83 -13.66 -22.23
N ALA A 32 -5.46 -13.09 -23.37
CA ALA A 32 -6.24 -12.28 -24.30
C ALA A 32 -6.53 -10.83 -23.90
N ASN A 33 -5.61 -9.94 -24.27
CA ASN A 33 -6.00 -8.60 -24.72
C ASN A 33 -5.25 -8.28 -26.04
N ARG A 34 -5.68 -8.95 -27.12
CA ARG A 34 -5.30 -8.57 -28.48
C ARG A 34 -6.45 -7.81 -29.11
N GLY A 35 -6.23 -6.51 -29.27
CA GLY A 35 -6.78 -5.68 -30.34
C GLY A 35 -8.22 -5.19 -30.15
N ALA A 36 -8.39 -3.86 -30.16
CA ALA A 36 -9.10 -3.17 -31.23
C ALA A 36 -9.28 -1.68 -30.90
N GLY A 37 -8.97 -0.83 -31.87
CA GLY A 37 -9.69 0.44 -32.08
C GLY A 37 -9.13 1.65 -31.36
N GLY A 38 -8.52 2.55 -32.12
CA GLY A 38 -8.36 3.94 -31.71
C GLY A 38 -9.73 4.53 -31.41
N ALA A 39 -9.94 4.95 -30.16
CA ALA A 39 -11.09 5.74 -29.77
C ALA A 39 -10.75 7.23 -29.98
N PRO A 40 -11.69 8.05 -30.49
CA PRO A 40 -11.49 9.47 -30.65
C PRO A 40 -11.21 10.11 -29.30
N ARG A 41 -10.32 11.10 -29.31
CA ARG A 41 -9.93 11.93 -28.16
C ARG A 41 -11.17 12.66 -27.63
N ALA A 42 -11.90 12.01 -26.74
CA ALA A 42 -13.06 12.57 -26.07
C ALA A 42 -12.58 13.69 -25.14
N ALA A 43 -13.14 14.88 -25.32
CA ALA A 43 -13.06 15.95 -24.33
C ALA A 43 -13.47 15.38 -22.96
N GLY A 44 -12.57 15.50 -21.98
CA GLY A 44 -12.61 14.77 -20.72
C GLY A 44 -13.94 14.96 -20.00
N THR A 45 -14.79 13.93 -20.02
CA THR A 45 -15.85 13.79 -19.04
C THR A 45 -15.18 13.41 -17.73
N LEU A 46 -15.20 14.32 -16.75
CA LEU A 46 -14.74 14.06 -15.38
C LEU A 46 -15.70 13.05 -14.75
N LEU A 47 -15.48 11.76 -15.01
CA LEU A 47 -16.18 10.71 -14.30
C LEU A 47 -15.74 10.78 -12.83
N PRO A 48 -16.68 10.76 -11.86
CA PRO A 48 -16.32 10.78 -10.46
C PRO A 48 -15.46 9.55 -10.16
N VAL A 49 -14.18 9.78 -9.88
CA VAL A 49 -13.26 8.74 -9.45
C VAL A 49 -13.65 8.38 -8.02
N THR A 50 -14.48 7.36 -7.86
CA THR A 50 -14.76 6.79 -6.55
C THR A 50 -13.50 6.07 -6.08
N SER A 51 -12.68 6.76 -5.30
CA SER A 51 -11.50 6.14 -4.70
C SER A 51 -11.97 5.14 -3.65
N ALA A 52 -12.02 3.86 -4.02
CA ALA A 52 -12.26 2.80 -3.05
C ALA A 52 -11.11 2.81 -2.02
N PRO A 53 -11.42 2.65 -0.72
CA PRO A 53 -10.38 2.61 0.30
C PRO A 53 -9.42 1.45 0.02
N LEU A 54 -8.13 1.76 -0.08
CA LEU A 54 -7.10 0.75 -0.35
C LEU A 54 -6.89 -0.15 0.88
N SER A 55 -6.89 -1.46 0.66
CA SER A 55 -6.46 -2.43 1.67
C SER A 55 -4.97 -2.25 2.00
N GLY A 56 -4.54 -2.73 3.18
CA GLY A 56 -3.13 -2.66 3.58
C GLY A 56 -2.18 -3.32 2.58
N ARG A 57 -2.58 -4.48 2.01
CA ARG A 57 -1.82 -5.18 0.99
C ARG A 57 -1.71 -4.37 -0.30
N ALA A 58 -2.81 -3.77 -0.76
CA ALA A 58 -2.82 -2.93 -1.96
C ALA A 58 -1.91 -1.70 -1.79
N ARG A 59 -1.96 -1.04 -0.63
CA ARG A 59 -1.11 0.11 -0.32
C ARG A 59 0.39 -0.23 -0.38
N THR A 60 0.80 -1.34 0.23
CA THR A 60 2.20 -1.79 0.20
C THR A 60 2.66 -2.11 -1.21
N HIS A 61 1.82 -2.77 -2.01
CA HIS A 61 2.12 -3.08 -3.40
C HIS A 61 2.31 -1.81 -4.25
N LEU A 62 1.35 -0.88 -4.19
CA LEU A 62 1.43 0.39 -4.92
C LEU A 62 2.63 1.24 -4.49
N LYS A 63 2.99 1.23 -3.19
CA LYS A 63 4.20 1.89 -2.71
C LYS A 63 5.46 1.31 -3.37
N SER A 64 5.55 -0.01 -3.52
CA SER A 64 6.67 -0.64 -4.21
C SER A 64 6.73 -0.26 -5.69
N LEU A 65 5.57 -0.17 -6.35
CA LEU A 65 5.50 0.24 -7.75
C LEU A 65 5.81 1.72 -7.97
N ALA A 66 5.52 2.57 -6.99
CA ALA A 66 5.78 4.00 -7.05
C ALA A 66 7.25 4.38 -6.86
N HIS A 67 8.04 3.54 -6.18
CA HIS A 67 9.44 3.84 -5.88
C HIS A 67 10.32 4.19 -7.11
N PRO A 68 10.25 3.46 -8.24
CA PRO A 68 11.03 3.78 -9.42
C PRO A 68 10.42 4.86 -10.32
N LEU A 69 9.26 5.43 -9.98
CA LEU A 69 8.58 6.41 -10.82
C LEU A 69 9.16 7.80 -10.58
N GLU A 70 9.28 8.59 -11.65
CA GLU A 70 9.64 9.99 -11.56
C GLU A 70 8.43 10.85 -11.15
N PRO A 71 8.61 11.85 -10.27
CA PRO A 71 7.54 12.79 -9.95
C PRO A 71 7.16 13.63 -11.18
N ILE A 72 5.88 13.63 -11.53
CA ILE A 72 5.34 14.47 -12.61
C ILE A 72 4.85 15.85 -12.12
N VAL A 73 4.67 16.01 -10.80
CA VAL A 73 4.19 17.24 -10.16
C VAL A 73 5.06 17.54 -8.94
N GLN A 74 5.49 18.78 -8.80
CA GLN A 74 6.29 19.26 -7.68
C GLN A 74 5.53 20.33 -6.89
N VAL A 75 5.44 20.16 -5.57
CA VAL A 75 4.82 21.13 -4.67
C VAL A 75 5.81 22.23 -4.33
N GLY A 76 5.45 23.48 -4.64
CA GLY A 76 6.27 24.66 -4.36
C GLY A 76 6.10 25.18 -2.92
N ALA A 77 6.78 26.28 -2.61
CA ALA A 77 6.75 26.90 -1.27
C ALA A 77 5.35 27.36 -0.83
N GLN A 78 4.48 27.70 -1.78
CA GLN A 78 3.08 28.09 -1.52
C GLN A 78 2.19 26.89 -1.10
N GLY A 79 2.71 25.66 -1.16
CA GLY A 79 1.98 24.47 -0.78
C GLY A 79 0.98 24.00 -1.83
N ILE A 80 -0.12 23.39 -1.37
CA ILE A 80 -1.19 22.87 -2.22
C ILE A 80 -2.16 24.02 -2.54
N THR A 81 -2.21 24.43 -3.80
CA THR A 81 -3.10 25.49 -4.29
C THR A 81 -4.23 24.90 -5.15
N ASP A 82 -5.29 25.66 -5.36
CA ASP A 82 -6.41 25.23 -6.23
C ASP A 82 -5.92 24.90 -7.65
N ALA A 83 -5.01 25.71 -8.19
CA ALA A 83 -4.38 25.46 -9.48
C ALA A 83 -3.62 24.12 -9.53
N LEU A 84 -3.04 23.68 -8.42
CA LEU A 84 -2.38 22.37 -8.33
C LEU A 84 -3.40 21.24 -8.29
N ILE A 85 -4.50 21.42 -7.57
CA ILE A 85 -5.60 20.44 -7.50
C ILE A 85 -6.19 20.27 -8.90
N GLU A 86 -6.49 21.37 -9.59
CA GLU A 86 -7.00 21.36 -10.97
C GLU A 86 -6.03 20.67 -11.95
N ALA A 87 -4.71 20.80 -11.74
CA ALA A 87 -3.71 20.15 -12.57
C ALA A 87 -3.65 18.62 -12.38
N VAL A 88 -4.09 18.10 -11.23
CA VAL A 88 -4.02 16.66 -10.87
C VAL A 88 -5.38 15.96 -11.04
N GLY A 89 -6.49 16.68 -10.89
CA GLY A 89 -7.85 16.19 -11.16
C GLY A 89 -8.82 16.32 -9.99
#